data_AF-A0A0C3NFS2-F1
#
_entry.id   AF-A0A0C3NFS2-F1
#
_cell.length_a   1.000
_cell.length_b   1.000
_cell.length_c   1.000
_cell.angle_alpha   90.00
_cell.angle_beta   90.00
_cell.angle_gamma   90.00
#
_symmetry.space_group_name_H-M   'P 1'
#
loop_
_entity.id
_entity.type
_entity.pdbx_description
1 polymer ?
#
loop_
_entity_poly.entity_id
_entity_poly.type
_entity_poly.pdbx_seq_one_letter_code
_entity_poly.pdbx_strand_id
1 'polypeptide(L)'
;MNQKGVPPTTSTHTRMPRRGLSAIPVAPTITVPRPGNLASFRGRRNIPGLTEYERDILKNSLPAILPLYLNLNAIWSDQELEGRASLIMDMVDKHPWLKRYEGAWPVEAAAMEWITNRRRQDGRSRQQRIQVASRNQPYHLRSRARARVEVVIQRPPPKPTRRKACLPHAMPDPAPPQPAPEAAQDCCKTPPATDAVRGFLASLQLPMGNFTPILVQGGVQEKESLEALISMTEEQQRSFLNRLPFTVFQVEVICNGLAQYQK
;
A
#
# COMPACT_ATOMS: atom_id res chain seq x y z
N MET A 1 69.23 -3.23 66.11
CA MET A 1 68.01 -3.61 65.38
C MET A 1 66.90 -2.66 65.82
N ASN A 2 66.68 -1.56 65.09
CA ASN A 2 65.63 -0.59 65.43
C ASN A 2 64.71 -0.41 64.23
N GLN A 3 63.49 -0.91 64.37
CA GLN A 3 62.40 -0.73 63.43
C GLN A 3 62.01 0.75 63.40
N LYS A 4 62.23 1.42 62.26
CA LYS A 4 61.71 2.77 62.00
C LYS A 4 60.25 2.64 61.55
N GLY A 5 59.36 3.22 62.36
CA GLY A 5 57.93 3.30 62.08
C GLY A 5 57.63 4.12 60.82
N VAL A 6 56.72 3.60 60.01
CA VAL A 6 56.12 4.27 58.85
C VAL A 6 54.89 5.05 59.34
N PRO A 7 54.73 6.34 58.99
CA PRO A 7 53.59 7.13 59.41
C PRO A 7 52.31 6.75 58.65
N PRO A 8 51.13 6.94 59.26
CA PRO A 8 49.84 6.63 58.62
C PRO A 8 49.51 7.66 57.52
N THR A 9 49.31 7.19 56.30
CA THR A 9 48.76 8.00 55.21
C THR A 9 47.25 8.17 55.38
N THR A 10 46.84 9.33 55.88
CA THR A 10 45.45 9.80 55.84
C THR A 10 45.05 10.12 54.39
N SER A 11 44.40 9.16 53.74
CA SER A 11 43.73 9.35 52.45
C SER A 11 42.48 10.20 52.65
N THR A 12 42.59 11.49 52.36
CA THR A 12 41.48 12.44 52.37
C THR A 12 40.66 12.23 51.10
N HIS A 13 39.70 11.33 51.16
CA HIS A 13 38.70 11.15 50.11
C HIS A 13 37.69 12.31 50.17
N THR A 14 37.92 13.35 49.39
CA THR A 14 36.96 14.43 49.14
C THR A 14 35.73 13.84 48.46
N ARG A 15 34.71 13.53 49.25
CA ARG A 15 33.39 13.09 48.81
C ARG A 15 32.71 14.27 48.10
N MET A 16 32.82 14.29 46.77
CA MET A 16 32.06 15.22 45.93
C MET A 16 30.56 15.14 46.30
N PRO A 17 29.88 16.28 46.51
CA PRO A 17 28.45 16.29 46.73
C PRO A 17 27.77 15.69 45.50
N ARG A 18 27.02 14.60 45.70
CA ARG A 18 26.09 14.08 44.69
C ARG A 18 25.16 15.25 44.34
N ARG A 19 25.37 15.88 43.17
CA ARG A 19 24.40 16.78 42.56
C ARG A 19 23.08 16.03 42.58
N GLY A 20 22.15 16.49 43.41
CA GLY A 20 20.78 16.02 43.39
C GLY A 20 20.32 16.09 41.94
N LEU A 21 19.94 14.96 41.37
CA LEU A 21 19.25 14.91 40.11
C LEU A 21 17.95 15.67 40.35
N SER A 22 17.97 16.98 40.09
CA SER A 22 16.79 17.82 40.08
C SER A 22 15.77 17.08 39.22
N ALA A 23 14.64 16.73 39.85
CA ALA A 23 13.54 16.05 39.19
C ALA A 23 13.25 16.80 37.89
N ILE A 24 13.57 16.18 36.75
CA ILE A 24 13.26 16.75 35.45
C ILE A 24 11.74 16.91 35.48
N PRO A 25 11.21 18.14 35.37
CA PRO A 25 9.78 18.34 35.35
C PRO A 25 9.23 17.53 34.17
N VAL A 26 8.51 16.46 34.47
CA VAL A 26 7.83 15.64 33.46
C VAL A 26 6.80 16.57 32.84
N ALA A 27 7.08 17.04 31.62
CA ALA A 27 6.15 17.89 30.89
C ALA A 27 4.78 17.19 30.86
N PRO A 28 3.68 17.89 31.15
CA PRO A 28 2.36 17.29 31.12
C PRO A 28 2.15 16.68 29.74
N THR A 29 1.91 15.37 29.70
CA THR A 29 1.64 14.67 28.46
C THR A 29 0.31 15.21 27.95
N ILE A 30 0.34 16.03 26.90
CA ILE A 30 -0.85 16.56 26.27
C ILE A 30 -1.56 15.38 25.60
N THR A 31 -2.55 14.82 26.29
CA THR A 31 -3.38 13.75 25.74
C THR A 31 -4.37 14.37 24.76
N VAL A 32 -4.28 13.98 23.49
CA VAL A 32 -5.24 14.42 22.48
C VAL A 32 -6.52 13.60 22.66
N PRO A 33 -7.67 14.25 22.96
CA PRO A 33 -8.90 13.55 23.29
C PRO A 33 -9.46 12.80 22.08
N ARG A 34 -10.20 11.73 22.34
CA ARG A 34 -10.91 10.98 21.29
C ARG A 34 -12.04 11.84 20.71
N PRO A 35 -12.12 12.02 19.38
CA PRO A 35 -13.23 12.73 18.78
C PRO A 35 -14.53 11.92 18.93
N GLY A 36 -15.63 12.57 19.27
CA GLY A 36 -16.90 11.90 19.56
C GLY A 36 -17.48 11.09 18.40
N ASN A 37 -17.12 11.41 17.15
CA ASN A 37 -17.52 10.64 15.98
C ASN A 37 -16.31 10.28 15.12
N LEU A 38 -15.87 9.02 15.14
CA LEU A 38 -14.77 8.56 14.29
C LEU A 38 -15.16 8.49 12.81
N ALA A 39 -16.45 8.38 12.50
CA ALA A 39 -16.92 8.30 11.11
C ALA A 39 -16.81 9.63 10.37
N SER A 40 -16.70 10.77 11.06
CA SER A 40 -16.50 12.07 10.42
C SER A 40 -15.13 12.19 9.75
N PHE A 41 -14.18 11.31 10.08
CA PHE A 41 -12.87 11.26 9.43
C PHE A 41 -12.84 10.37 8.18
N ARG A 42 -14.01 9.90 7.69
CA ARG A 42 -14.12 9.14 6.43
C ARG A 42 -13.89 10.05 5.23
N GLY A 43 -12.62 10.31 4.93
CA GLY A 43 -12.25 11.06 3.74
C GLY A 43 -11.14 12.05 4.02
N ARG A 44 -9.92 11.60 3.70
CA ARG A 44 -8.71 12.39 3.45
C ARG A 44 -7.97 12.91 4.69
N ARG A 45 -6.91 12.15 5.00
CA ARG A 45 -5.55 12.56 5.39
C ARG A 45 -5.37 13.32 6.70
N ASN A 46 -6.38 13.94 7.29
CA ASN A 46 -6.18 14.78 8.46
C ASN A 46 -6.83 14.17 9.70
N ILE A 47 -6.15 13.17 10.27
CA ILE A 47 -6.34 12.84 11.67
C ILE A 47 -5.75 14.02 12.47
N PRO A 48 -6.56 14.80 13.22
CA PRO A 48 -6.05 15.98 13.92
C PRO A 48 -4.90 15.62 14.86
N GLY A 49 -3.84 16.43 14.80
CA GLY A 49 -2.64 16.27 15.62
C GLY A 49 -1.68 15.17 15.14
N LEU A 50 -1.96 14.42 14.07
CA LEU A 50 -0.95 13.53 13.47
C LEU A 50 -0.04 14.31 12.51
N THR A 51 1.26 14.10 12.65
CA THR A 51 2.26 14.55 11.67
C THR A 51 2.17 13.71 10.39
N GLU A 52 2.71 14.20 9.28
CA GLU A 52 2.71 13.46 8.02
C GLU A 52 3.44 12.12 8.12
N TYR A 53 4.60 12.12 8.78
CA TYR A 53 5.39 10.92 9.07
C TYR A 53 4.57 9.84 9.80
N GLU A 54 3.84 10.21 10.85
CA GLU A 54 3.04 9.26 11.63
C GLU A 54 1.87 8.68 10.83
N ARG A 55 1.28 9.49 9.94
CA ARG A 55 0.23 9.01 9.03
C ARG A 55 0.76 7.97 8.06
N ASP A 56 1.93 8.22 7.49
CA ASP A 56 2.56 7.30 6.55
C ASP A 56 2.95 5.99 7.24
N ILE A 57 3.45 6.05 8.48
CA ILE A 57 3.65 4.85 9.30
C ILE A 57 2.36 4.05 9.44
N LEU A 58 1.28 4.66 9.94
CA LEU A 58 0.01 3.95 10.14
C LEU A 58 -0.52 3.35 8.83
N LYS A 59 -0.45 4.12 7.75
CA LYS A 59 -0.93 3.71 6.42
C LYS A 59 -0.14 2.51 5.87
N ASN A 60 1.15 2.43 6.15
CA ASN A 60 2.02 1.38 5.64
C ASN A 60 2.05 0.14 6.55
N SER A 61 1.94 0.31 7.88
CA SER A 61 2.00 -0.81 8.83
C SER A 61 0.67 -1.53 9.02
N LEU A 62 -0.44 -0.79 9.08
CA LEU A 62 -1.77 -1.38 9.32
C LEU A 62 -2.16 -2.48 8.33
N PRO A 63 -1.96 -2.36 7.00
CA PRO A 63 -2.35 -3.39 6.04
C PRO A 63 -1.74 -4.77 6.34
N ALA A 64 -0.53 -4.80 6.90
CA ALA A 64 0.17 -6.03 7.26
C ALA A 64 -0.33 -6.63 8.59
N ILE A 65 -0.76 -5.77 9.53
CA ILE A 65 -1.12 -6.15 10.89
C ILE A 65 -2.62 -6.50 11.00
N LEU A 66 -3.49 -5.76 10.28
CA LEU A 66 -4.95 -5.96 10.33
C LEU A 66 -5.42 -7.41 10.11
N PRO A 67 -4.89 -8.18 9.14
CA PRO A 67 -5.35 -9.56 8.90
C PRO A 67 -5.05 -10.53 10.06
N LEU A 68 -4.13 -10.18 10.96
CA LEU A 68 -3.76 -11.01 12.11
C LEU A 68 -4.78 -10.92 13.24
N TYR A 69 -5.47 -9.79 13.36
CA TYR A 69 -6.36 -9.48 14.49
C TYR A 69 -7.82 -9.32 14.10
N LEU A 70 -8.12 -8.93 12.86
CA LEU A 70 -9.47 -8.56 12.42
C LEU A 70 -9.94 -9.37 11.21
N ASN A 71 -11.25 -9.57 11.12
CA ASN A 71 -11.88 -10.20 9.97
C ASN A 71 -12.14 -9.15 8.87
N LEU A 72 -11.32 -9.16 7.82
CA LEU A 72 -11.37 -8.14 6.76
C LEU A 72 -12.69 -8.11 5.96
N ASN A 73 -13.49 -9.18 6.05
CA ASN A 73 -14.78 -9.27 5.36
C ASN A 73 -15.93 -8.65 6.16
N ALA A 74 -15.78 -8.55 7.48
CA ALA A 74 -16.79 -7.98 8.38
C ALA A 74 -16.71 -6.45 8.39
N ILE A 75 -17.84 -5.77 8.67
CA ILE A 75 -17.84 -4.32 8.90
C ILE A 75 -17.14 -4.00 10.22
N TRP A 76 -16.65 -2.76 10.35
CA TRP A 76 -15.97 -2.32 11.58
C TRP A 76 -16.81 -2.58 12.84
N SER A 77 -18.12 -2.32 12.81
CA SER A 77 -19.01 -2.53 13.95
C SER A 77 -19.10 -3.99 14.41
N ASP A 78 -18.92 -4.94 13.49
CA ASP A 78 -19.07 -6.38 13.73
C ASP A 78 -17.74 -7.05 14.14
N GLN A 79 -16.64 -6.31 14.19
CA GLN A 79 -15.34 -6.85 14.60
C GLN A 79 -15.35 -7.18 16.09
N GLU A 80 -14.68 -8.25 16.48
CA GLU A 80 -14.54 -8.65 17.88
C GLU A 80 -13.77 -7.58 18.69
N LEU A 81 -14.24 -7.28 19.90
CA LEU A 81 -13.63 -6.26 20.77
C LEU A 81 -12.20 -6.66 21.19
N GLU A 82 -11.96 -7.94 21.45
CA GLU A 82 -10.65 -8.49 21.83
C GLU A 82 -9.62 -8.33 20.70
N GLY A 83 -10.01 -8.61 19.46
CA GLY A 83 -9.16 -8.39 18.28
C GLY A 83 -8.80 -6.91 18.08
N ARG A 84 -9.76 -6.00 18.30
CA ARG A 84 -9.48 -4.55 18.25
C ARG A 84 -8.52 -4.10 19.36
N ALA A 85 -8.73 -4.57 20.59
CA ALA A 85 -7.84 -4.23 21.71
C ALA A 85 -6.42 -4.75 21.47
N SER A 86 -6.29 -5.99 21.00
CA SER A 86 -4.99 -6.61 20.67
C SER A 86 -4.26 -5.86 19.55
N LEU A 87 -4.98 -5.45 18.50
CA LEU A 87 -4.43 -4.61 17.43
C LEU A 87 -3.88 -3.29 17.98
N ILE A 88 -4.64 -2.63 18.86
CA ILE A 88 -4.22 -1.36 19.46
C ILE A 88 -2.97 -1.56 20.31
N MET A 89 -2.93 -2.61 21.14
CA MET A 89 -1.77 -2.91 21.98
C MET A 89 -0.51 -3.15 21.15
N ASP A 90 -0.57 -3.99 20.12
CA ASP A 90 0.56 -4.28 19.24
C ASP A 90 1.05 -3.01 18.50
N MET A 91 0.12 -2.16 18.05
CA MET A 91 0.47 -0.90 17.42
C MET A 91 1.12 0.09 18.39
N VAL A 92 0.63 0.19 19.63
CA VAL A 92 1.21 1.05 20.67
C VAL A 92 2.60 0.57 21.08
N ASP A 93 2.83 -0.74 21.11
CA ASP A 93 4.15 -1.33 21.40
C ASP A 93 5.15 -0.97 20.29
N LYS A 94 4.78 -1.18 19.02
CA LYS A 94 5.61 -0.83 17.85
C LYS A 94 5.82 0.67 17.68
N HIS A 95 4.84 1.49 18.08
CA HIS A 95 4.82 2.92 17.86
C HIS A 95 4.45 3.68 19.14
N PRO A 96 5.41 3.88 20.08
CA PRO A 96 5.14 4.46 21.39
C PRO A 96 4.56 5.88 21.39
N TRP A 97 4.74 6.63 20.30
CA TRP A 97 4.14 7.96 20.13
C TRP A 97 2.60 7.91 20.16
N LEU A 98 1.98 6.76 19.90
CA LEU A 98 0.52 6.58 20.01
C LEU A 98 -0.01 6.78 21.44
N LYS A 99 0.84 6.65 22.47
CA LYS A 99 0.47 6.88 23.87
C LYS A 99 0.01 8.31 24.16
N ARG A 100 0.31 9.26 23.26
CA ARG A 100 -0.18 10.65 23.35
C ARG A 100 -1.67 10.79 23.00
N TYR A 101 -2.28 9.77 22.40
CA TYR A 101 -3.69 9.75 22.04
C TYR A 101 -4.48 8.89 23.01
N GLU A 102 -5.61 9.41 23.47
CA GLU A 102 -6.52 8.67 24.32
C GLU A 102 -7.00 7.38 23.63
N GLY A 103 -6.69 6.24 24.24
CA GLY A 103 -7.03 4.92 23.70
C GLY A 103 -6.42 4.62 22.32
N ALA A 104 -5.36 5.34 21.92
CA ALA A 104 -4.75 5.23 20.60
C ALA A 104 -5.78 5.28 19.44
N TRP A 105 -6.79 6.14 19.57
CA TRP A 105 -7.89 6.26 18.60
C TRP A 105 -7.46 6.49 17.14
N PRO A 106 -6.27 7.06 16.79
CA PRO A 106 -5.82 7.11 15.40
C PRO A 106 -5.67 5.73 14.75
N VAL A 107 -5.31 4.69 15.53
CA VAL A 107 -5.21 3.31 15.04
C VAL A 107 -6.59 2.80 14.65
N GLU A 108 -7.59 2.98 15.52
CA GLU A 108 -8.97 2.60 15.24
C GLU A 108 -9.52 3.33 14.00
N ALA A 109 -9.30 4.64 13.91
CA ALA A 109 -9.75 5.46 12.80
C ALA A 109 -9.16 4.98 11.47
N ALA A 110 -7.85 4.77 11.44
CA ALA A 110 -7.13 4.32 10.25
C ALA A 110 -7.51 2.88 9.86
N ALA A 111 -7.70 1.98 10.83
CA ALA A 111 -8.17 0.62 10.59
C ALA A 111 -9.59 0.59 10.00
N MET A 112 -10.51 1.38 10.55
CA MET A 112 -11.88 1.52 10.03
C MET A 112 -11.89 2.06 8.60
N GLU A 113 -11.08 3.08 8.31
CA GLU A 113 -10.94 3.65 6.97
C GLU A 113 -10.41 2.60 5.99
N TRP A 114 -9.38 1.86 6.38
CA TRP A 114 -8.77 0.84 5.53
C TRP A 114 -9.76 -0.27 5.18
N ILE A 115 -10.48 -0.83 6.16
CA ILE A 115 -11.49 -1.88 5.92
C ILE A 115 -12.60 -1.35 5.00
N THR A 116 -13.05 -0.12 5.23
CA THR A 116 -14.07 0.52 4.39
C THR A 116 -13.59 0.69 2.95
N ASN A 117 -12.35 1.15 2.76
CA ASN A 117 -11.77 1.37 1.44
C ASN A 117 -11.49 0.06 0.70
N ARG A 118 -11.01 -0.96 1.41
CA ARG A 118 -10.82 -2.31 0.84
C ARG A 118 -12.13 -2.87 0.31
N ARG A 119 -13.22 -2.84 1.09
CA ARG A 119 -14.54 -3.31 0.63
C ARG A 119 -15.06 -2.51 -0.57
N ARG A 120 -14.80 -1.20 -0.62
CA ARG A 120 -15.13 -0.37 -1.80
C ARG A 120 -14.32 -0.81 -3.03
N GLN A 121 -13.03 -1.10 -2.87
CA GLN A 121 -12.18 -1.59 -3.95
C GLN A 121 -12.61 -2.98 -4.44
N ASP A 122 -12.90 -3.90 -3.53
CA ASP A 122 -13.38 -5.25 -3.87
C ASP A 122 -14.74 -5.20 -4.59
N GLY A 123 -15.64 -4.31 -4.14
CA GLY A 123 -16.91 -4.06 -4.80
C GLY A 123 -16.75 -3.51 -6.22
N ARG A 124 -15.83 -2.57 -6.43
CA ARG A 124 -15.51 -2.03 -7.76
C ARG A 124 -14.90 -3.08 -8.68
N SER A 125 -13.93 -3.85 -8.18
CA SER A 125 -13.31 -4.94 -8.92
C SER A 125 -14.34 -5.99 -9.35
N ARG A 126 -15.29 -6.33 -8.48
CA ARG A 126 -16.41 -7.22 -8.83
C ARG A 126 -17.31 -6.62 -9.90
N GLN A 127 -17.72 -5.36 -9.76
CA GLN A 127 -18.54 -4.68 -10.77
C GLN A 127 -17.82 -4.59 -12.12
N GLN A 128 -16.52 -4.30 -12.12
CA GLN A 128 -15.71 -4.24 -13.33
C GLN A 128 -15.60 -5.62 -13.99
N ARG A 129 -15.39 -6.69 -13.21
CA ARG A 129 -15.42 -8.07 -13.72
C ARG A 129 -16.77 -8.43 -14.34
N ILE A 130 -17.88 -8.06 -13.70
CA ILE A 130 -19.25 -8.26 -14.23
C ILE A 130 -19.42 -7.47 -15.54
N GLN A 131 -18.95 -6.23 -15.60
CA GLN A 131 -19.03 -5.40 -16.80
C GLN A 131 -18.21 -5.99 -17.95
N VAL A 132 -16.95 -6.40 -17.70
CA VAL A 132 -16.09 -7.03 -18.72
C VAL A 132 -16.67 -8.37 -19.20
N ALA A 133 -17.16 -9.20 -18.28
CA ALA A 133 -17.82 -10.46 -18.64
C ALA A 133 -19.08 -10.22 -19.48
N SER A 134 -19.89 -9.21 -19.14
CA SER A 134 -21.03 -8.82 -19.97
C SER A 134 -20.59 -8.23 -21.31
N ARG A 135 -19.43 -7.53 -21.36
CA ARG A 135 -18.85 -6.94 -22.57
C ARG A 135 -18.44 -7.99 -23.60
N ASN A 136 -17.88 -9.10 -23.12
CA ASN A 136 -17.33 -10.17 -23.95
C ASN A 136 -18.35 -11.29 -24.24
N GLN A 137 -19.59 -11.18 -23.77
CA GLN A 137 -20.61 -12.14 -24.17
C GLN A 137 -20.94 -12.00 -25.67
N PRO A 138 -20.98 -13.12 -26.42
CA PRO A 138 -21.41 -13.15 -27.81
C PRO A 138 -22.75 -12.44 -28.02
N TYR A 139 -22.89 -11.72 -29.13
CA TYR A 139 -24.06 -10.89 -29.43
C TYR A 139 -25.40 -11.66 -29.34
N HIS A 140 -25.41 -12.94 -29.72
CA HIS A 140 -26.60 -13.80 -29.68
C HIS A 140 -27.05 -14.18 -28.25
N LEU A 141 -26.17 -14.13 -27.24
CA LEU A 141 -26.53 -14.34 -25.84
C LEU A 141 -27.08 -13.07 -25.19
N ARG A 142 -26.64 -11.89 -25.65
CA ARG A 142 -27.14 -10.59 -25.16
C ARG A 142 -28.57 -10.29 -25.58
N SER A 143 -28.95 -10.63 -26.81
CA SER A 143 -30.31 -10.39 -27.32
C SER A 143 -31.35 -11.21 -26.56
N ARG A 144 -31.01 -12.44 -26.17
CA ARG A 144 -31.90 -13.33 -25.40
C ARG A 144 -32.11 -12.89 -23.95
N ALA A 145 -31.10 -12.25 -23.33
CA ALA A 145 -31.22 -11.72 -21.97
C ALA A 145 -32.13 -10.47 -21.90
N ARG A 146 -32.08 -9.58 -22.90
CA ARG A 146 -32.95 -8.39 -22.97
C ARG A 146 -34.41 -8.75 -23.23
N ALA A 147 -34.69 -9.70 -24.13
CA ALA A 147 -36.05 -10.16 -24.43
C ALA A 147 -36.76 -10.78 -23.21
N ARG A 148 -36.03 -11.25 -22.20
CA ARG A 148 -36.59 -11.86 -21.00
C ARG A 148 -36.90 -10.85 -19.87
N VAL A 149 -36.33 -9.65 -19.92
CA VAL A 149 -36.58 -8.60 -18.92
C VAL A 149 -37.85 -7.81 -19.24
N GLU A 150 -38.18 -7.62 -20.52
CA GLU A 150 -39.41 -6.90 -20.90
C GLU A 150 -40.69 -7.68 -20.61
N VAL A 151 -40.65 -9.01 -20.54
CA VAL A 151 -41.86 -9.84 -20.26
C VAL A 151 -42.19 -9.91 -18.76
N VAL A 152 -41.32 -9.43 -17.86
CA VAL A 152 -41.47 -9.59 -16.39
C VAL A 152 -42.03 -8.33 -15.71
N ILE A 153 -42.33 -7.25 -16.45
CA ILE A 153 -42.87 -6.01 -15.85
C ILE A 153 -44.41 -6.07 -15.64
N GLN A 154 -45.13 -7.06 -16.21
CA GLN A 154 -46.60 -7.12 -16.11
C GLN A 154 -47.19 -8.27 -15.30
N ARG A 155 -46.39 -9.12 -14.63
CA ARG A 155 -46.95 -10.20 -13.80
C ARG A 155 -46.76 -9.94 -12.30
N PRO A 156 -47.85 -9.93 -11.51
CA PRO A 156 -47.73 -9.85 -10.05
C PRO A 156 -46.90 -11.03 -9.54
N PRO A 157 -46.08 -10.82 -8.48
CA PRO A 157 -45.15 -11.84 -8.00
C PRO A 157 -45.93 -13.09 -7.56
N PRO A 158 -45.62 -14.28 -8.12
CA PRO A 158 -46.27 -15.51 -7.69
C PRO A 158 -45.89 -15.82 -6.24
N LYS A 159 -46.91 -16.18 -5.43
CA LYS A 159 -46.74 -16.59 -4.04
C LYS A 159 -45.71 -17.73 -3.94
N PRO A 160 -44.83 -17.71 -2.93
CA PRO A 160 -43.76 -18.69 -2.79
C PRO A 160 -44.36 -20.08 -2.52
N THR A 161 -44.35 -20.93 -3.54
CA THR A 161 -44.66 -22.36 -3.38
C THR A 161 -43.36 -23.10 -3.10
N ARG A 162 -43.33 -23.70 -1.91
CA ARG A 162 -42.28 -24.59 -1.37
C ARG A 162 -41.99 -25.73 -2.35
N ARG A 163 -40.97 -25.55 -3.19
CA ARG A 163 -40.51 -26.59 -4.13
C ARG A 163 -39.55 -27.56 -3.46
N LYS A 164 -39.86 -28.85 -3.60
CA LYS A 164 -39.04 -30.00 -3.25
C LYS A 164 -37.71 -29.96 -4.00
N ALA A 165 -36.64 -30.31 -3.30
CA ALA A 165 -35.30 -30.47 -3.84
C ALA A 165 -35.28 -31.61 -4.86
N CYS A 166 -34.92 -31.32 -6.11
CA CYS A 166 -34.51 -32.32 -7.08
C CYS A 166 -32.97 -32.36 -7.11
N LEU A 167 -32.43 -33.56 -7.04
CA LEU A 167 -31.01 -33.87 -7.16
C LEU A 167 -30.44 -33.43 -8.51
N PRO A 168 -29.19 -32.93 -8.56
CA PRO A 168 -28.53 -32.59 -9.82
C PRO A 168 -28.06 -33.84 -10.57
N HIS A 169 -28.41 -33.91 -11.85
CA HIS A 169 -27.82 -34.82 -12.82
C HIS A 169 -26.36 -34.45 -13.08
N ALA A 170 -25.50 -35.48 -13.08
CA ALA A 170 -24.10 -35.38 -13.45
C ALA A 170 -23.96 -34.98 -14.93
N MET A 171 -23.22 -33.90 -15.18
CA MET A 171 -22.82 -33.48 -16.52
C MET A 171 -21.54 -34.23 -16.94
N PRO A 172 -21.39 -34.61 -18.22
CA PRO A 172 -20.18 -35.25 -18.72
C PRO A 172 -19.01 -34.27 -18.85
N ASP A 173 -17.81 -34.80 -18.60
CA ASP A 173 -16.52 -34.11 -18.64
C ASP A 173 -16.22 -33.48 -20.01
N PRO A 174 -15.80 -32.20 -20.08
CA PRO A 174 -15.33 -31.58 -21.31
C PRO A 174 -13.92 -32.07 -21.67
N ALA A 175 -13.75 -32.46 -22.94
CA ALA A 175 -12.50 -32.94 -23.52
C ALA A 175 -11.34 -31.92 -23.38
N PRO A 176 -10.09 -32.42 -23.26
CA PRO A 176 -8.91 -31.57 -23.11
C PRO A 176 -8.66 -30.71 -24.37
N PRO A 177 -8.29 -29.43 -24.22
CA PRO A 177 -8.01 -28.55 -25.35
C PRO A 177 -6.73 -28.98 -26.07
N GLN A 178 -6.80 -29.03 -27.41
CA GLN A 178 -5.66 -29.27 -28.27
C GLN A 178 -4.64 -28.11 -28.18
N PRO A 179 -3.33 -28.41 -28.27
CA PRO A 179 -2.27 -27.40 -28.31
C PRO A 179 -2.35 -26.61 -29.62
N ALA A 180 -2.40 -25.27 -29.49
CA ALA A 180 -2.37 -24.35 -30.61
C ALA A 180 -1.01 -24.38 -31.33
N PRO A 181 -0.97 -24.21 -32.66
CA PRO A 181 0.26 -24.17 -33.42
C PRO A 181 1.10 -22.94 -33.02
N GLU A 182 2.34 -23.23 -32.64
CA GLU A 182 3.43 -22.32 -32.34
C GLU A 182 3.72 -21.47 -33.58
N ALA A 183 3.10 -20.28 -33.64
CA ALA A 183 3.40 -19.28 -34.64
C ALA A 183 4.84 -18.82 -34.42
N ALA A 184 5.69 -19.12 -35.40
CA ALA A 184 7.07 -18.68 -35.49
C ALA A 184 7.20 -17.21 -35.08
N GLN A 185 7.90 -16.97 -33.97
CA GLN A 185 8.34 -15.65 -33.57
C GLN A 185 9.30 -15.13 -34.63
N ASP A 186 8.75 -14.32 -35.53
CA ASP A 186 9.52 -13.47 -36.41
C ASP A 186 10.51 -12.66 -35.58
N CYS A 187 11.80 -12.87 -35.86
CA CYS A 187 12.94 -12.16 -35.31
C CYS A 187 12.78 -10.65 -35.53
N CYS A 188 12.05 -10.00 -34.63
CA CYS A 188 12.00 -8.56 -34.52
C CYS A 188 13.40 -8.10 -34.15
N LYS A 189 14.15 -7.68 -35.18
CA LYS A 189 15.34 -6.85 -35.03
C LYS A 189 14.89 -5.63 -34.21
N THR A 190 15.19 -5.65 -32.92
CA THR A 190 14.97 -4.48 -32.07
C THR A 190 15.70 -3.32 -32.71
N PRO A 191 15.03 -2.17 -32.94
CA PRO A 191 15.66 -1.04 -33.58
C PRO A 191 16.88 -0.60 -32.74
N PRO A 192 18.05 -0.39 -33.39
CA PRO A 192 19.32 -0.09 -32.71
C PRO A 192 19.26 1.20 -31.86
N ALA A 193 18.27 2.06 -32.07
CA ALA A 193 18.05 3.26 -31.28
C ALA A 193 17.83 2.98 -29.77
N THR A 194 17.22 1.84 -29.43
CA THR A 194 16.85 1.53 -28.03
C THR A 194 18.02 1.12 -27.12
N ASP A 195 19.21 0.91 -27.68
CA ASP A 195 20.36 0.41 -26.94
C ASP A 195 20.93 1.44 -25.96
N ALA A 196 20.87 2.74 -26.28
CA ALA A 196 21.34 3.80 -25.38
C ALA A 196 20.51 3.87 -24.10
N VAL A 197 19.18 3.83 -24.23
CA VAL A 197 18.23 3.87 -23.09
C VAL A 197 18.35 2.60 -22.25
N ARG A 198 18.46 1.44 -22.91
CA ARG A 198 18.68 0.16 -22.22
C ARG A 198 20.01 0.16 -21.46
N GLY A 199 21.08 0.66 -22.08
CA GLY A 199 22.41 0.79 -21.49
C GLY A 199 22.40 1.68 -20.25
N PHE A 200 21.73 2.85 -20.34
CA PHE A 200 21.52 3.74 -19.19
C PHE A 200 20.75 3.05 -18.06
N LEU A 201 19.60 2.42 -18.35
CA LEU A 201 18.81 1.74 -17.32
C LEU A 201 19.54 0.54 -16.69
N ALA A 202 20.44 -0.11 -17.43
CA ALA A 202 21.28 -1.19 -16.94
C ALA A 202 22.47 -0.70 -16.10
N SER A 203 22.92 0.55 -16.28
CA SER A 203 24.03 1.13 -15.51
C SER A 203 23.59 1.75 -14.17
N LEU A 204 22.29 1.89 -13.94
CA LEU A 204 21.74 2.31 -12.65
C LEU A 204 22.12 1.33 -11.53
N GLN A 205 22.28 1.83 -10.31
CA GLN A 205 22.60 1.00 -9.13
C GLN A 205 21.64 -0.18 -8.95
N LEU A 206 20.36 0.03 -9.29
CA LEU A 206 19.37 -1.03 -9.43
C LEU A 206 19.07 -1.20 -10.92
N PRO A 207 19.48 -2.32 -11.55
CA PRO A 207 19.31 -2.51 -12.98
C PRO A 207 17.81 -2.52 -13.34
N MET A 208 17.42 -1.58 -14.19
CA MET A 208 16.03 -1.29 -14.52
C MET A 208 15.72 -1.52 -16.01
N GLY A 209 16.52 -2.35 -16.70
CA GLY A 209 16.38 -2.59 -18.14
C GLY A 209 14.99 -3.04 -18.60
N ASN A 210 14.22 -3.70 -17.74
CA ASN A 210 12.83 -4.12 -18.02
C ASN A 210 11.88 -2.93 -18.26
N PHE A 211 12.25 -1.71 -17.85
CA PHE A 211 11.45 -0.51 -18.02
C PHE A 211 11.76 0.27 -19.32
N THR A 212 12.70 -0.22 -20.14
CA THR A 212 13.01 0.37 -21.45
C THR A 212 11.74 0.63 -22.30
N PRO A 213 10.77 -0.31 -22.42
CA PRO A 213 9.57 -0.07 -23.21
C PRO A 213 8.72 1.10 -22.71
N ILE A 214 8.73 1.36 -21.39
CA ILE A 214 7.95 2.45 -20.78
C ILE A 214 8.56 3.81 -21.14
N LEU A 215 9.90 3.93 -21.10
CA LEU A 215 10.60 5.15 -21.53
C LEU A 215 10.46 5.38 -23.03
N VAL A 216 10.57 4.31 -23.84
CA VAL A 216 10.36 4.36 -25.29
C VAL A 216 8.94 4.82 -25.63
N GLN A 217 7.94 4.29 -24.91
CA GLN A 217 6.54 4.74 -25.02
C GLN A 217 6.36 6.21 -24.58
N GLY A 218 7.17 6.67 -23.63
CA GLY A 218 7.26 8.06 -23.20
C GLY A 218 7.98 8.99 -24.18
N GLY A 219 8.47 8.49 -25.31
CA GLY A 219 9.20 9.26 -26.32
C GLY A 219 10.71 9.33 -26.11
N VAL A 220 11.26 8.61 -25.14
CA VAL A 220 12.71 8.52 -24.92
C VAL A 220 13.24 7.29 -25.64
N GLN A 221 13.49 7.43 -26.93
CA GLN A 221 13.86 6.31 -27.82
C GLN A 221 15.32 6.38 -28.28
N GLU A 222 15.86 7.58 -28.39
CA GLU A 222 17.18 7.86 -28.97
C GLU A 222 18.11 8.48 -27.94
N LYS A 223 19.42 8.42 -28.21
CA LYS A 223 20.45 9.04 -27.37
C LYS A 223 20.18 10.53 -27.14
N GLU A 224 19.76 11.25 -28.18
CA GLU A 224 19.43 12.68 -28.12
C GLU A 224 18.26 12.96 -27.17
N SER A 225 17.23 12.10 -27.17
CA SER A 225 16.09 12.23 -26.25
C SER A 225 16.48 11.97 -24.78
N LEU A 226 17.44 11.07 -24.55
CA LEU A 226 18.00 10.84 -23.22
C LEU A 226 18.86 12.03 -22.76
N GLU A 227 19.68 12.60 -23.64
CA GLU A 227 20.47 13.80 -23.37
C GLU A 227 19.58 15.02 -23.09
N ALA A 228 18.47 15.16 -23.80
CA ALA A 228 17.46 16.17 -23.51
C ALA A 228 16.84 15.98 -22.12
N LEU A 229 16.52 14.72 -21.74
CA LEU A 229 16.02 14.41 -20.41
C LEU A 229 17.04 14.71 -19.30
N ILE A 230 18.33 14.42 -19.53
CA ILE A 230 19.43 14.75 -18.60
C ILE A 230 19.57 16.27 -18.45
N SER A 231 19.38 17.03 -19.53
CA SER A 231 19.49 18.50 -19.53
C SER A 231 18.34 19.21 -18.81
N MET A 232 17.23 18.51 -18.50
CA MET A 232 16.11 19.06 -17.74
C MET A 232 16.48 19.27 -16.27
N THR A 233 15.84 20.24 -15.62
CA THR A 233 15.91 20.40 -14.16
C THR A 233 15.31 19.19 -13.44
N GLU A 234 15.71 18.93 -12.19
CA GLU A 234 15.21 17.79 -11.42
C GLU A 234 13.67 17.80 -11.30
N GLU A 235 13.07 18.98 -11.11
CA GLU A 235 11.60 19.14 -11.04
C GLU A 235 10.92 18.75 -12.37
N GLN A 236 11.52 19.13 -13.50
CA GLN A 236 11.01 18.78 -14.83
C GLN A 236 11.16 17.28 -15.09
N GLN A 237 12.30 16.68 -14.73
CA GLN A 237 12.53 15.23 -14.83
C GLN A 237 11.47 14.46 -14.02
N ARG A 238 11.27 14.84 -12.74
CA ARG A 238 10.25 14.22 -11.88
C ARG A 238 8.84 14.40 -12.46
N SER A 239 8.50 15.60 -12.94
CA SER A 239 7.20 15.89 -13.56
C SER A 239 6.95 15.05 -14.81
N PHE A 240 7.96 14.87 -15.66
CA PHE A 240 7.90 14.00 -16.84
C PHE A 240 7.72 12.54 -16.44
N LEU A 241 8.58 12.01 -15.55
CA LEU A 241 8.55 10.60 -15.14
C LEU A 241 7.28 10.22 -14.37
N ASN A 242 6.69 11.15 -13.62
CA ASN A 242 5.40 10.94 -12.93
C ASN A 242 4.20 10.80 -13.88
N ARG A 243 4.33 11.17 -15.16
CA ARG A 243 3.31 10.92 -16.19
C ARG A 243 3.36 9.49 -16.73
N LEU A 244 4.49 8.82 -16.52
CA LEU A 244 4.68 7.41 -16.89
C LEU A 244 4.25 6.52 -15.71
N PRO A 245 3.92 5.24 -15.94
CA PRO A 245 3.49 4.31 -14.90
C PRO A 245 4.65 3.84 -14.00
N PHE A 246 5.51 4.76 -13.56
CA PHE A 246 6.55 4.51 -12.58
C PHE A 246 6.03 4.72 -11.16
N THR A 247 6.55 3.92 -10.24
CA THR A 247 6.39 4.16 -8.80
C THR A 247 7.28 5.32 -8.36
N VAL A 248 6.95 5.97 -7.24
CA VAL A 248 7.74 7.09 -6.68
C VAL A 248 9.21 6.70 -6.48
N PHE A 249 9.47 5.49 -6.00
CA PHE A 249 10.82 4.96 -5.83
C PHE A 249 11.57 4.81 -7.15
N GLN A 250 10.93 4.29 -8.19
CA GLN A 250 11.56 4.16 -9.52
C GLN A 250 11.90 5.53 -10.11
N VAL A 251 11.01 6.51 -9.97
CA VAL A 251 11.28 7.89 -10.41
C VAL A 251 12.53 8.44 -9.72
N GLU A 252 12.66 8.23 -8.41
CA GLU A 252 13.81 8.69 -7.64
C GLU A 252 15.12 7.99 -8.05
N VAL A 253 15.09 6.68 -8.29
CA VAL A 253 16.26 5.94 -8.81
C VAL A 253 16.66 6.45 -10.20
N ILE A 254 15.70 6.71 -11.09
CA ILE A 254 15.99 7.26 -12.43
C ILE A 254 16.58 8.67 -12.32
N CYS A 255 15.97 9.58 -11.55
CA CYS A 255 16.47 10.94 -11.35
C CYS A 255 17.88 10.96 -10.77
N ASN A 256 18.16 10.14 -9.76
CA ASN A 256 19.51 10.00 -9.21
C ASN A 256 20.52 9.49 -10.25
N GLY A 257 20.09 8.55 -11.10
CA GLY A 257 20.88 8.07 -12.24
C GLY A 257 21.19 9.15 -13.27
N LEU A 258 20.20 9.96 -13.64
CA LEU A 258 20.36 11.08 -14.58
C LEU A 258 21.36 12.12 -14.03
N ALA A 259 21.28 12.43 -12.73
CA ALA A 259 22.21 13.35 -12.07
C ALA A 259 23.65 12.84 -12.02
N GLN A 260 23.84 11.51 -11.95
CA GLN A 260 25.17 10.90 -12.02
C GLN A 260 25.71 10.90 -13.46
N TYR A 261 24.85 10.71 -14.45
CA TYR A 261 25.21 10.69 -15.87
C TYR A 261 25.61 12.05 -16.43
N GLN A 262 25.29 13.14 -15.73
CA GLN A 262 25.69 14.51 -16.09
C GLN A 262 27.15 14.83 -15.71
N LYS A 263 27.78 14.00 -14.85
CA LYS A 263 29.16 14.17 -14.40
C LYS A 263 30.15 13.49 -15.34
#